data_AF-A0AAV4QAU9-F1
#
_entry.id   AF-A0AAV4QAU9-F1
#
_cell.length_a   1.000
_cell.length_b   1.000
_cell.length_c   1.000
_cell.angle_alpha   90.00
_cell.angle_beta   90.00
_cell.angle_gamma   90.00
#
_symmetry.space_group_name_H-M   'P 1'
#
loop_
_entity.id
_entity.type
_entity.pdbx_description
1 polymer ?
#
loop_
_entity_poly.entity_id
_entity_poly.type
_entity_poly.pdbx_seq_one_letter_code
_entity_poly.pdbx_strand_id
1 'polypeptide(L)'
;MGAVVKVDQHLATYSIPRKRKNKIFFHLMDLALWNFYILYCKSRGSQSPKQFRVELVAKLIPENDCDEFSATSGRLSINPSPLKLISKNFQDIIPATEKKSNTTRKCALCSSKRFRGKQ
;
A
#
# COMPACT_ATOMS: atom_id res chain seq x y z
N MET A 1 -31.12 20.55 5.15
CA MET A 1 -29.78 21.14 5.39
C MET A 1 -28.87 20.33 6.32
N GLY A 2 -29.29 19.23 6.95
CA GLY A 2 -28.45 18.54 7.95
C GLY A 2 -27.45 17.49 7.41
N ALA A 3 -27.50 17.11 6.14
CA ALA A 3 -26.66 16.02 5.62
C ALA A 3 -25.17 16.39 5.61
N VAL A 4 -24.83 17.57 5.08
CA VAL A 4 -23.45 18.07 5.03
C VAL A 4 -22.89 18.26 6.45
N VAL A 5 -23.67 18.85 7.35
CA VAL A 5 -23.29 19.03 8.76
C VAL A 5 -22.99 17.71 9.46
N LYS A 6 -23.79 16.66 9.20
CA LYS A 6 -23.55 15.33 9.77
C LYS A 6 -22.26 14.70 9.26
N VAL A 7 -21.93 14.89 7.98
CA VAL A 7 -20.66 14.45 7.41
C VAL A 7 -19.51 15.18 8.09
N ASP A 8 -19.57 16.51 8.18
CA ASP A 8 -18.53 17.32 8.81
C ASP A 8 -18.32 16.97 10.28
N GLN A 9 -19.40 16.73 11.02
CA GLN A 9 -19.35 16.28 12.41
C GLN A 9 -18.62 14.92 12.54
N HIS A 10 -18.90 13.98 11.63
CA HIS A 10 -18.22 12.69 11.64
C HIS A 10 -16.73 12.81 11.28
N LEU A 11 -16.40 13.63 10.27
CA LEU A 11 -15.02 13.91 9.88
C LEU A 11 -14.23 14.58 11.01
N ALA A 12 -14.86 15.49 11.75
CA ALA A 12 -14.24 16.13 12.92
C ALA A 12 -13.98 15.13 14.05
N THR A 13 -14.92 14.21 14.30
CA THR A 13 -14.83 13.21 15.38
C THR A 13 -13.67 12.22 15.19
N TYR A 14 -13.33 11.89 13.93
CA TYR A 14 -12.30 10.91 13.59
C TYR A 14 -11.16 11.49 12.74
N SER A 15 -10.88 12.79 12.86
CA SER A 15 -9.88 13.47 12.03
C SER A 15 -8.49 12.85 12.22
N ILE A 16 -7.83 12.50 11.11
CA ILE A 16 -6.43 12.08 11.12
C ILE A 16 -5.54 13.31 11.45
N PRO A 17 -4.54 13.21 12.35
CA PRO A 17 -3.66 14.33 12.69
C PRO A 17 -2.89 14.81 11.46
N ARG A 18 -3.15 16.06 11.05
CA ARG A 18 -2.63 16.63 9.80
C ARG A 18 -1.28 17.31 10.05
N LYS A 19 -0.17 16.67 9.68
CA LYS A 19 1.09 17.42 9.46
C LYS A 19 0.89 18.33 8.24
N ARG A 20 1.36 19.59 8.33
CA ARG A 20 1.07 20.69 7.39
C ARG A 20 1.17 20.33 5.89
N LYS A 21 1.98 19.34 5.52
CA LYS A 21 2.31 19.04 4.11
C LYS A 21 1.30 18.18 3.33
N ASN A 22 0.28 17.56 3.92
CA ASN A 22 -0.64 16.65 3.19
C ASN A 22 -2.13 16.82 3.55
N LYS A 23 -2.61 18.06 3.74
CA LYS A 23 -3.97 18.34 4.23
C LYS A 23 -5.09 17.78 3.32
N ILE A 24 -4.93 17.90 2.00
CA ILE A 24 -5.93 17.44 1.02
C ILE A 24 -5.99 15.92 0.99
N PHE A 25 -4.83 15.25 0.97
CA PHE A 25 -4.76 13.79 0.95
C PHE A 25 -5.50 13.17 2.15
N PHE A 26 -5.21 13.65 3.38
CA PHE A 26 -5.89 13.13 4.57
C PHE A 26 -7.38 13.43 4.58
N HIS A 27 -7.79 14.59 4.05
CA HIS A 27 -9.21 14.91 3.92
C HIS A 27 -9.93 13.97 2.94
N LEU A 28 -9.32 13.67 1.79
CA LEU A 28 -9.86 12.71 0.83
C LEU A 28 -9.91 11.30 1.42
N MET A 29 -8.91 10.91 2.22
CA MET A 29 -8.92 9.65 2.95
C MET A 29 -10.08 9.56 3.95
N ASP A 30 -10.32 10.62 4.73
CA ASP A 30 -11.42 10.65 5.70
C ASP A 30 -12.79 10.55 5.00
N LEU A 31 -12.95 11.21 3.85
CA LEU A 31 -14.16 11.10 3.01
C LEU A 31 -14.33 9.70 2.41
N ALA A 32 -13.24 9.10 1.91
CA ALA A 32 -13.28 7.74 1.37
C ALA A 32 -13.67 6.71 2.43
N LEU A 33 -13.11 6.84 3.65
CA LEU A 33 -13.46 5.98 4.79
C LEU A 33 -14.92 6.12 5.18
N TRP A 34 -15.46 7.34 5.18
CA TRP A 34 -16.87 7.57 5.47
C TRP A 34 -17.80 6.97 4.40
N ASN A 35 -17.47 7.16 3.12
CA ASN A 35 -18.23 6.56 2.03
C ASN A 35 -18.17 5.02 2.09
N PHE A 36 -17.01 4.46 2.40
CA PHE A 36 -16.86 3.01 2.57
C PHE A 36 -17.71 2.48 3.74
N TYR A 37 -17.75 3.20 4.86
CA TYR A 37 -18.63 2.87 5.98
C TYR A 37 -20.12 2.91 5.61
N ILE A 38 -20.56 3.91 4.84
CA ILE A 38 -21.95 3.99 4.35
C ILE A 38 -22.29 2.78 3.48
N LEU A 39 -21.39 2.39 2.56
CA LEU A 39 -21.57 1.21 1.71
C LEU A 39 -21.61 -0.09 2.53
N TYR A 40 -20.76 -0.18 3.55
CA TYR A 40 -20.76 -1.30 4.48
C TYR A 40 -22.10 -1.41 5.22
N CYS A 41 -22.60 -0.30 5.77
CA CYS A 41 -23.88 -0.28 6.47
C CYS A 41 -25.06 -0.69 5.59
N LYS A 42 -25.02 -0.31 4.30
CA LYS A 42 -26.03 -0.69 3.31
C LYS A 42 -26.02 -2.16 2.94
N SER A 43 -24.88 -2.85 3.05
CA SER A 43 -24.70 -4.23 2.59
C SER A 43 -24.76 -5.28 3.70
N ARG A 44 -24.24 -4.98 4.90
CA ARG A 44 -24.07 -5.94 6.00
C ARG A 44 -24.82 -5.59 7.28
N GLY A 45 -25.58 -4.51 7.27
CA GLY A 45 -26.32 -4.02 8.44
C GLY A 45 -25.54 -2.97 9.24
N SER A 46 -26.14 -2.51 10.35
CA SER A 46 -25.59 -1.41 11.13
C SER A 46 -24.50 -1.90 12.10
N GLN A 47 -23.29 -1.37 11.93
CA GLN A 47 -22.19 -1.50 12.89
C GLN A 47 -21.79 -0.10 13.34
N SER A 48 -21.26 0.06 14.56
CA SER A 48 -20.75 1.37 14.97
C SER A 48 -19.56 1.81 14.09
N PRO A 49 -19.42 3.12 13.76
CA PRO A 49 -18.30 3.63 12.96
C PRO A 49 -16.93 3.30 13.57
N LYS A 50 -16.86 3.23 14.90
CA LYS A 50 -15.65 2.86 15.65
C LYS A 50 -15.26 1.41 15.41
N GLN A 51 -16.17 0.47 15.61
CA GLN A 51 -15.87 -0.96 15.42
C GLN A 51 -15.49 -1.26 13.98
N PHE A 52 -16.20 -0.66 13.02
CA PHE A 52 -15.87 -0.76 11.60
C PHE A 52 -14.41 -0.35 11.32
N ARG A 53 -13.95 0.78 11.88
CA ARG A 53 -12.57 1.24 11.70
C ARG A 53 -11.55 0.28 12.32
N VAL A 54 -11.83 -0.28 13.50
CA VAL A 54 -10.95 -1.27 14.15
C VAL A 54 -10.80 -2.52 13.28
N GLU A 55 -11.91 -3.05 12.78
CA GLU A 55 -11.88 -4.21 11.86
C GLU A 55 -11.19 -3.89 10.54
N LEU A 56 -11.39 -2.68 10.01
CA LEU A 56 -10.71 -2.24 8.80
C LEU A 56 -9.19 -2.19 9.00
N VAL A 57 -8.73 -1.62 10.11
CA VAL A 57 -7.31 -1.56 10.45
C VAL A 57 -6.74 -2.97 10.64
N ALA A 58 -7.46 -3.85 11.34
CA ALA A 58 -7.04 -5.25 11.52
C ALA A 58 -6.90 -6.00 10.20
N LYS A 59 -7.72 -5.69 9.18
CA LYS A 59 -7.61 -6.27 7.83
C LYS A 59 -6.53 -5.62 6.97
N LEU A 60 -6.24 -4.34 7.21
CA LEU A 60 -5.25 -3.58 6.44
C LEU A 60 -3.82 -3.80 6.93
N ILE A 61 -3.63 -4.21 8.18
CA ILE A 61 -2.34 -4.61 8.73
C ILE A 61 -2.22 -6.13 8.56
N PRO A 62 -1.40 -6.63 7.63
CA PRO A 62 -1.12 -8.06 7.55
C PRO A 62 -0.49 -8.56 8.85
N GLU A 63 -0.84 -9.78 9.27
CA GLU A 63 -0.28 -10.44 10.47
C GLU A 63 1.27 -10.51 10.45
N ASN A 64 1.90 -10.35 9.28
CA ASN A 64 3.35 -10.45 9.09
C ASN A 64 4.07 -9.09 8.91
N ASP A 65 3.37 -7.95 8.92
CA ASP A 65 3.98 -6.62 8.73
C ASP A 65 4.36 -5.93 10.06
N CYS A 66 4.37 -6.67 11.17
CA CYS A 66 5.00 -6.22 12.41
C CYS A 66 6.54 -6.38 12.33
N ASP A 67 7.16 -5.93 11.23
CA ASP A 67 8.54 -5.47 11.32
C ASP A 67 8.47 -4.28 12.28
N GLU A 68 9.01 -4.44 13.49
CA GLU A 68 9.02 -3.41 14.53
C GLU A 68 9.19 -2.04 13.88
N PHE A 69 8.17 -1.19 13.99
CA PHE A 69 8.33 0.22 13.68
C PHE A 69 9.30 0.77 14.73
N SER A 70 10.60 0.57 14.50
CA SER A 70 11.65 1.14 15.33
C SER A 70 11.48 2.64 15.20
N ALA A 71 10.84 3.23 16.20
CA ALA A 71 10.67 4.66 16.35
C ALA A 71 12.04 5.26 16.65
N THR A 72 12.91 5.27 15.66
CA THR A 72 14.17 6.00 15.70
C THR A 72 14.25 6.67 14.35
N SER A 73 13.93 7.96 14.31
CA SER A 73 14.30 8.78 13.16
C SER A 73 15.82 8.72 13.08
N GLY A 74 16.33 7.92 12.16
CA GLY A 74 17.74 7.56 12.06
C GLY A 74 17.95 6.58 10.91
N ARG A 75 19.23 6.41 10.54
CA ARG A 75 19.73 5.63 9.40
C ARG A 75 18.98 4.30 9.24
N LEU A 76 18.52 4.01 8.02
CA LEU A 76 17.93 2.72 7.65
C LEU A 76 18.78 1.58 8.21
N SER A 77 18.11 0.60 8.82
CA SER A 77 18.69 -0.68 9.22
C SER A 77 19.66 -1.15 8.14
N ILE A 78 20.90 -1.45 8.53
CA ILE A 78 21.95 -1.98 7.66
C ILE A 78 21.47 -3.28 6.97
N ASN A 79 20.48 -3.95 7.56
CA ASN A 79 19.81 -5.11 7.00
C ASN A 79 18.38 -4.72 6.56
N PRO A 80 18.10 -4.58 5.26
CA PRO A 80 16.73 -4.43 4.80
C PRO A 80 15.93 -5.68 5.19
N SER A 81 14.66 -5.51 5.59
CA SER A 81 13.82 -6.67 5.86
C SER A 81 13.71 -7.53 4.59
N PRO A 82 13.84 -8.87 4.70
CA PRO A 82 13.99 -9.75 3.55
C PRO A 82 12.82 -9.64 2.57
N LEU A 83 11.62 -9.28 3.05
CA LEU A 83 10.42 -9.10 2.21
C LEU A 83 10.46 -7.85 1.33
N LYS A 84 11.15 -6.78 1.74
CA LYS A 84 11.36 -5.61 0.86
C LYS A 84 12.20 -5.97 -0.35
N LEU A 85 13.06 -6.98 -0.26
CA LEU A 85 13.87 -7.46 -1.39
C LEU A 85 13.12 -8.47 -2.28
N ILE A 86 12.01 -9.04 -1.81
CA ILE A 86 11.23 -10.07 -2.50
C ILE A 86 9.91 -9.50 -3.06
N SER A 87 9.59 -8.22 -2.79
CA SER A 87 8.34 -7.61 -3.23
C SER A 87 8.11 -7.72 -4.75
N LYS A 88 6.84 -7.78 -5.15
CA LYS A 88 6.31 -7.96 -6.52
C LYS A 88 6.87 -7.00 -7.61
N ASN A 89 7.65 -5.99 -7.20
CA ASN A 89 8.28 -5.00 -8.05
C ASN A 89 9.71 -5.38 -8.46
N PHE A 90 10.30 -6.41 -7.85
CA PHE A 90 11.60 -6.93 -8.25
C PHE A 90 11.44 -7.97 -9.36
N GLN A 91 12.35 -7.95 -10.33
CA GLN A 91 12.35 -8.95 -11.39
C GLN A 91 12.76 -10.29 -10.80
N ASP A 92 11.98 -11.35 -11.06
CA ASP A 92 12.37 -12.71 -10.65
C ASP A 92 13.74 -13.07 -11.23
N ILE A 93 14.56 -13.72 -10.41
CA ILE A 93 15.85 -14.29 -10.79
C ILE A 93 15.58 -15.36 -11.85
N ILE A 94 16.20 -15.21 -13.02
CA ILE A 94 16.11 -16.21 -14.09
C ILE A 94 17.19 -17.27 -13.84
N PRO A 95 16.83 -18.56 -13.69
CA PRO A 95 17.82 -19.60 -13.52
C PRO A 95 18.74 -19.71 -14.74
N ALA A 96 19.97 -20.18 -14.51
CA ALA A 96 20.90 -20.49 -15.58
C ALA A 96 20.30 -21.55 -16.51
N THR A 97 20.43 -21.34 -17.81
CA THR A 97 20.06 -22.35 -18.82
C THR A 97 21.33 -22.95 -19.39
N GLU A 98 21.27 -24.16 -19.94
CA GLU A 98 22.44 -24.87 -20.51
C GLU A 98 23.27 -24.01 -21.49
N LYS A 99 22.65 -23.03 -22.14
CA LYS A 99 23.26 -22.14 -23.13
C LYS A 99 23.87 -20.86 -22.56
N LYS A 100 23.54 -20.46 -21.32
CA LYS A 100 24.01 -19.20 -20.72
C LYS A 100 23.98 -19.27 -19.19
N SER A 101 25.15 -19.06 -18.56
CA SER A 101 25.28 -19.01 -17.10
C SER A 101 24.58 -17.79 -16.49
N ASN A 102 24.66 -16.63 -17.14
CA ASN A 102 24.03 -15.38 -16.70
C ASN A 102 22.85 -14.98 -17.61
N THR A 103 21.70 -15.59 -17.39
CA THR A 103 20.49 -15.34 -18.19
C THR A 103 19.90 -13.95 -17.91
N THR A 104 19.68 -13.17 -18.97
CA THR A 104 19.14 -11.80 -18.89
C THR A 104 17.85 -11.70 -19.71
N ARG A 105 16.84 -10.98 -19.23
CA ARG A 105 15.62 -10.71 -20.00
C ARG A 105 15.98 -9.88 -21.25
N LYS A 106 15.34 -10.18 -22.38
CA LYS A 106 15.37 -9.32 -23.58
C LYS A 106 13.98 -8.72 -23.76
N CYS A 107 13.89 -7.44 -24.11
CA CYS A 107 12.61 -6.84 -24.48
C CYS A 107 12.12 -7.45 -25.82
N ALA A 108 10.81 -7.32 -26.11
CA ALA A 108 10.21 -7.86 -27.33
C ALA A 108 10.97 -7.44 -28.61
N LEU A 109 11.43 -6.19 -28.67
CA LEU A 109 12.20 -5.64 -29.80
C LEU A 109 13.60 -6.27 -29.94
N CYS A 110 14.31 -6.50 -28.82
CA CYS A 110 15.63 -7.14 -28.82
C CYS A 110 15.56 -8.67 -28.98
N SER A 111 14.39 -9.26 -28.76
CA SER A 111 14.13 -10.67 -29.06
C SER A 111 13.79 -10.90 -30.53
N SER A 112 13.05 -9.97 -31.14
CA SER A 112 12.62 -10.05 -32.55
C SER A 112 13.75 -9.70 -33.50
N LYS A 113 14.56 -8.69 -33.15
CA LYS A 113 15.79 -8.40 -33.88
C LYS A 113 16.89 -9.28 -33.28
N ARG A 114 17.45 -10.22 -34.06
CA ARG A 114 18.66 -10.99 -33.70
C ARG A 114 19.90 -10.07 -33.66
N PHE A 115 19.84 -8.94 -32.96
CA PHE A 115 20.98 -8.07 -32.74
C PHE A 115 21.97 -8.82 -31.83
N ARG A 116 22.97 -9.44 -32.46
CA ARG A 116 24.22 -9.80 -31.82
C ARG A 116 24.99 -8.49 -31.63
N GLY A 117 24.71 -7.79 -30.53
CA GLY A 117 25.62 -6.75 -30.06
C GLY A 117 26.99 -7.40 -29.88
N LYS A 118 28.01 -6.87 -30.56
CA LYS A 118 29.39 -7.33 -30.48
C LYS A 118 29.80 -7.43 -29.01
N GLN A 119 30.31 -8.59 -28.63
CA GLN A 119 31.14 -8.75 -27.44
C GLN A 119 32.48 -8.05 -27.67
#